data_AF-A0A8S2XST0-F1
#
_entry.id   AF-A0A8S2XST0-F1
#
_cell.length_a   1.000
_cell.length_b   1.000
_cell.length_c   1.000
_cell.angle_alpha   90.00
_cell.angle_beta   90.00
_cell.angle_gamma   90.00
#
_symmetry.space_group_name_H-M   'P 1'
#
loop_
_entity.id
_entity.type
_entity.pdbx_description
1 polymer ?
#
loop_
_entity_poly.entity_id
_entity_poly.type
_entity_poly.pdbx_seq_one_letter_code
_entity_poly.pdbx_strand_id
1 'polypeptide(L)' 'PREEQAEAEGTEDCEKVAHLLGIEAAELIKGLLKPRIKVGNEYVSKGQNKDQVINSIGALSKSV' A
#
# COMPACT_ATOMS: atom_id res chain seq x y z
N PRO A 1 9.18 19.92 2.13
CA PRO A 1 9.49 19.12 0.91
C PRO A 1 8.51 17.97 0.80
N ARG A 2 7.75 17.88 -0.30
CA ARG A 2 6.87 16.74 -0.57
C ARG A 2 7.79 15.54 -0.77
N GLU A 3 7.82 14.61 0.18
CA GLU A 3 8.60 13.37 0.02
C GLU A 3 8.18 12.66 -1.27
N GLU A 4 9.14 12.10 -1.99
CA GLU A 4 8.95 11.50 -3.31
C GLU A 4 7.90 10.37 -3.21
N GLN A 5 6.83 10.51 -3.99
CA GLN A 5 5.73 9.55 -4.00
C GLN A 5 6.23 8.21 -4.53
N ALA A 6 5.98 7.14 -3.80
CA ALA A 6 6.28 5.79 -4.26
C ALA A 6 5.40 5.38 -5.46
N GLU A 7 6.00 4.63 -6.37
CA GLU A 7 5.36 3.98 -7.50
C GLU A 7 5.69 2.48 -7.48
N ALA A 8 4.81 1.65 -8.05
CA ALA A 8 5.04 0.22 -8.14
C ALA A 8 5.93 -0.09 -9.35
N GLU A 9 7.08 -0.72 -9.12
CA GLU A 9 7.94 -1.24 -10.18
C GLU A 9 7.51 -2.69 -10.49
N GLY A 10 6.52 -2.83 -11.38
CA GLY A 10 5.90 -4.11 -11.71
C GLY A 10 4.82 -4.56 -10.70
N THR A 11 3.91 -5.42 -11.15
CA THR A 11 2.74 -5.88 -10.35
C THR A 11 2.71 -7.38 -10.09
N GLU A 12 3.60 -8.15 -10.71
CA GLU A 12 3.56 -9.63 -10.71
C GLU A 12 3.58 -10.22 -9.29
N ASP A 13 4.44 -9.72 -8.40
CA ASP A 13 4.53 -10.20 -7.02
C ASP A 13 3.28 -9.81 -6.21
N CYS A 14 2.75 -8.61 -6.43
CA CYS A 14 1.51 -8.17 -5.81
C CYS A 14 0.32 -9.03 -6.27
N GLU A 15 0.27 -9.42 -7.54
CA GLU A 15 -0.78 -10.29 -8.09
C GLU A 15 -0.75 -11.68 -7.47
N LYS A 16 0.44 -12.27 -7.30
CA LYS A 16 0.60 -13.57 -6.62
C LYS A 16 0.12 -13.51 -5.16
N VAL A 17 0.55 -12.48 -4.42
CA VAL A 17 0.14 -12.30 -3.01
C VAL A 17 -1.36 -12.04 -2.90
N ALA A 18 -1.91 -11.19 -3.78
CA ALA A 18 -3.33 -10.88 -3.79
C ALA A 18 -4.19 -12.11 -4.10
N HIS A 19 -3.74 -12.96 -5.03
CA HIS A 19 -4.40 -14.24 -5.32
C HIS A 19 -4.44 -15.17 -4.11
N LEU A 20 -3.33 -15.30 -3.39
CA LEU A 20 -3.25 -16.13 -2.18
C LEU A 20 -4.11 -15.59 -1.03
N LEU A 21 -4.20 -14.26 -0.89
CA LEU A 21 -5.01 -13.60 0.13
C LEU A 21 -6.50 -13.46 -0.28
N GLY A 22 -6.86 -13.84 -1.50
CA GLY A 22 -8.23 -13.71 -2.02
C GLY A 22 -8.70 -12.26 -2.19
N ILE A 23 -7.77 -11.33 -2.44
CA ILE A 23 -8.05 -9.90 -2.63
C ILE A 23 -7.67 -9.45 -4.04
N GLU A 24 -8.16 -8.27 -4.44
CA GLU A 24 -7.83 -7.67 -5.74
C GLU A 24 -6.45 -6.99 -5.71
N ALA A 25 -5.59 -7.34 -6.67
CA ALA A 25 -4.22 -6.82 -6.75
C ALA A 25 -4.16 -5.29 -6.90
N ALA A 26 -5.06 -4.71 -7.69
CA ALA A 26 -5.13 -3.27 -7.89
C ALA A 26 -5.44 -2.51 -6.60
N GLU A 27 -6.36 -3.04 -5.78
CA GLU A 27 -6.71 -2.44 -4.49
C GLU A 27 -5.62 -2.67 -3.44
N LEU A 28 -4.88 -3.79 -3.50
CA LEU A 28 -3.69 -4.00 -2.66
C LEU A 28 -2.60 -2.95 -2.97
N ILE A 29 -2.25 -2.76 -4.25
CA ILE A 29 -1.23 -1.80 -4.68
C ILE A 29 -1.63 -0.37 -4.29
N LYS A 30 -2.89 0.00 -4.55
CA LYS A 30 -3.44 1.30 -4.17
C LYS A 30 -3.45 1.50 -2.66
N GLY A 31 -3.78 0.47 -1.89
CA GLY A 31 -3.75 0.49 -0.43
C GLY A 31 -2.35 0.73 0.13
N LEU A 32 -1.31 0.21 -0.53
CA LEU A 32 0.09 0.43 -0.15
C LEU A 32 0.60 1.83 -0.54
N LEU A 33 0.34 2.28 -1.78
CA LEU A 33 0.89 3.54 -2.29
C LEU A 33 0.11 4.78 -1.86
N LYS A 34 -1.21 4.64 -1.73
CA LYS A 34 -2.17 5.72 -1.44
C LYS A 34 -3.25 5.25 -0.45
N PRO A 35 -2.87 4.84 0.78
CA PRO A 35 -3.83 4.44 1.80
C PRO A 35 -4.84 5.56 2.11
N ARG A 36 -6.07 5.16 2.43
CA ARG A 36 -7.08 6.05 3.00
C ARG A 36 -6.94 6.07 4.51
N ILE A 37 -6.64 7.23 5.06
CA ILE A 37 -6.54 7.43 6.51
C ILE A 37 -7.77 8.19 6.99
N LYS A 38 -8.25 7.84 8.19
CA LYS A 38 -9.33 8.59 8.83
C LYS A 38 -8.75 9.81 9.54
N VAL A 39 -9.24 10.99 9.21
CA VAL A 39 -8.87 12.27 9.85
C VAL A 39 -10.15 12.92 10.35
N GLY A 40 -10.38 12.87 11.65
CA GLY A 40 -11.67 13.27 12.24
C GLY A 40 -12.81 12.37 11.74
N ASN A 41 -13.77 12.98 11.04
CA ASN A 41 -14.94 12.28 10.47
C ASN A 41 -14.77 11.89 8.99
N GLU A 42 -13.66 12.25 8.35
CA GLU A 42 -13.45 12.06 6.91
C GLU A 42 -12.34 11.04 6.62
N TYR A 43 -12.38 10.43 5.43
CA TYR A 43 -11.30 9.61 4.90
C TYR A 43 -10.56 10.38 3.81
N VAL A 44 -9.25 10.54 4.00
CA VAL A 44 -8.39 11.24 3.05
C VAL A 44 -7.33 10.29 2.49
N SER A 45 -7.02 10.46 1.21
CA SER A 45 -5.95 9.70 0.55
C SER A 45 -4.60 10.30 0.93
N LYS A 46 -3.71 9.48 1.52
CA LYS A 46 -2.35 9.89 1.87
C LYS A 46 -1.35 9.20 0.95
N GLY A 47 -0.55 9.97 0.22
CA GLY A 47 0.60 9.44 -0.52
C GLY A 47 1.70 8.94 0.42
N GLN A 48 2.31 7.80 0.10
CA GLN A 48 3.47 7.27 0.82
C GLN A 48 4.76 7.44 0.01
N ASN A 49 5.88 7.58 0.71
CA ASN A 49 7.21 7.45 0.12
C ASN A 49 7.67 5.98 0.10
N LYS A 50 8.80 5.69 -0.55
CA LYS A 50 9.31 4.31 -0.71
C LYS A 50 9.53 3.59 0.61
N ASP A 51 10.19 4.24 1.57
CA ASP A 51 10.50 3.64 2.87
C ASP A 51 9.24 3.34 3.69
N GLN A 52 8.23 4.21 3.62
CA GLN A 52 6.93 3.99 4.25
C GLN A 52 6.20 2.78 3.67
N VAL A 53 6.26 2.58 2.35
CA VAL A 53 5.66 1.40 1.70
C VAL A 53 6.39 0.12 2.14
N ILE A 54 7.72 0.10 2.12
CA ILE A 54 8.51 -1.06 2.55
C ILE A 54 8.24 -1.42 4.02
N ASN A 55 8.19 -0.42 4.90
CA ASN A 55 7.86 -0.63 6.30
C ASN A 55 6.44 -1.18 6.49
N SER A 56 5.48 -0.71 5.68
CA SER A 56 4.10 -1.21 5.71
C SER A 56 4.01 -2.67 5.27
N ILE A 57 4.74 -3.06 4.21
CA ILE A 57 4.84 -4.45 3.76
C ILE A 57 5.44 -5.32 4.87
N GLY A 58 6.56 -4.90 5.48
CA GLY A 58 7.17 -5.64 6.58
C GLY A 58 6.26 -5.76 7.81
N ALA A 59 5.44 -4.76 8.10
CA ALA A 59 4.44 -4.83 9.16
C ALA A 59 3.29 -5.79 8.81
N LEU A 60 2.79 -5.74 7.57
CA LEU A 60 1.75 -6.67 7.08
C LEU A 60 2.24 -8.12 7.17
N SER A 61 3.44 -8.42 6.69
CA SER A 61 4.02 -9.77 6.73
C SER A 61 4.20 -10.34 8.14
N LYS A 62 4.26 -9.49 9.18
CA LYS A 62 4.32 -9.94 10.58
C LYS A 62 2.93 -10.14 11.21
N SER A 63 1.89 -9.58 10.60
CA SER A 63 0.53 -9.59 11.12
C SER A 63 -0.34 -10.71 10.53
N VAL A 64 0.01 -11.21 9.34
CA VAL A 64 -0.53 -12.46 8.79
C VAL A 64 0.02 -13.66 9.56
#